data_AF-A0A6C0TSI6-F1
#
_entry.id   AF-A0A6C0TSI6-F1
#
_cell.length_a   1.000
_cell.length_b   1.000
_cell.length_c   1.000
_cell.angle_alpha   90.00
_cell.angle_beta   90.00
_cell.angle_gamma   90.00
#
_symmetry.space_group_name_H-M   'P 1'
#
loop_
_entity.id
_entity.type
_entity.pdbx_description
1 polymer ?
#
loop_
_entity_poly.entity_id
_entity_poly.type
_entity_poly.pdbx_seq_one_letter_code
_entity_poly.pdbx_strand_id
1 'polypeptide(L)'
;MAEQHLREQLESLEEMLGDPEAPLSAEERESLQQLATNIKARLIAKEANEEAEADPTLVDGVNLMVERLEARHPTTAATLRSVMQTLVDIGV
;
A
#
# COMPACT_ATOMS: atom_id res chain seq x y z
N MET A 1 -11.28 2.61 -12.75
CA MET A 1 -10.55 3.89 -12.55
C MET A 1 -9.80 3.85 -11.23
N ALA A 2 -10.46 3.50 -10.13
CA ALA A 2 -9.81 3.34 -8.82
C ALA A 2 -8.67 2.28 -8.84
N GLU A 3 -8.82 1.18 -9.58
CA GLU A 3 -7.75 0.17 -9.71
C GLU A 3 -6.48 0.72 -10.39
N GLN A 4 -6.67 1.55 -11.42
CA GLN A 4 -5.56 2.20 -12.13
C GLN A 4 -4.85 3.20 -11.23
N HIS A 5 -5.63 3.99 -10.49
CA HIS A 5 -5.08 4.94 -9.53
C HIS A 5 -4.29 4.25 -8.41
N LEU A 6 -4.81 3.14 -7.89
CA LEU A 6 -4.09 2.32 -6.90
C LEU A 6 -2.77 1.79 -7.47
N ARG A 7 -2.77 1.37 -8.73
CA ARG A 7 -1.55 0.93 -9.43
C ARG A 7 -0.49 2.01 -9.50
N GLU A 8 -0.87 3.22 -9.91
CA GLU A 8 0.02 4.38 -9.97
C GLU A 8 0.60 4.74 -8.60
N GLN A 9 -0.23 4.70 -7.54
CA GLN A 9 0.21 4.93 -6.17
C GLN A 9 1.24 3.89 -5.71
N LEU A 10 1.04 2.62 -6.04
CA LEU A 10 1.96 1.53 -5.68
C LEU A 10 3.27 1.60 -6.45
N GLU A 11 3.23 1.99 -7.72
CA GLU A 11 4.43 2.20 -8.53
C GLU A 11 5.27 3.36 -7.97
N SER A 12 4.64 4.49 -7.64
CA SER A 12 5.33 5.60 -6.97
C SER A 12 5.88 5.23 -5.59
N LEU A 13 5.15 4.41 -4.82
CA LEU A 13 5.63 3.89 -3.54
C LEU A 13 6.88 3.03 -3.72
N GLU A 14 6.91 2.13 -4.71
CA GLU A 14 8.06 1.29 -5.01
C GLU A 14 9.29 2.09 -5.48
N GLU A 15 9.09 3.10 -6.32
CA GLU A 15 10.17 4.00 -6.74
C GLU A 15 10.80 4.70 -5.54
N MET A 16 9.98 5.23 -4.61
CA MET A 16 10.46 5.85 -3.38
C MET A 16 11.17 4.83 -2.45
N LEU A 17 10.70 3.58 -2.39
CA LEU A 17 11.35 2.53 -1.60
C LEU A 17 12.71 2.11 -2.19
N GLY A 18 12.84 2.19 -3.52
CA GLY A 18 14.09 1.95 -4.24
C GLY A 18 15.12 3.05 -4.07
N ASP A 19 14.72 4.24 -3.60
CA ASP A 19 15.62 5.35 -3.36
C ASP A 19 16.46 5.11 -2.08
N PRO A 20 17.80 4.94 -2.19
CA PRO A 20 18.66 4.79 -1.04
C PRO A 20 18.66 6.01 -0.10
N GLU A 21 18.35 7.21 -0.61
CA GLU A 21 18.28 8.45 0.17
C GLU A 21 16.93 8.62 0.91
N ALA A 22 15.93 7.76 0.64
CA ALA A 22 14.67 7.81 1.36
C ALA A 22 14.90 7.62 2.87
N PRO A 23 14.33 8.47 3.75
CA PRO A 23 14.61 8.44 5.19
C PRO A 23 13.96 7.26 5.94
N LEU A 24 13.73 6.13 5.26
CA LEU A 24 13.11 4.93 5.80
C LEU A 24 14.18 3.95 6.28
N SER A 25 13.94 3.30 7.42
CA SER A 25 14.77 2.19 7.89
C SER A 25 14.60 0.94 7.03
N ALA A 26 15.54 0.00 7.12
CA ALA A 26 15.46 -1.26 6.38
C ALA A 26 14.17 -2.05 6.70
N GLU A 27 13.76 -2.08 7.97
CA GLU A 27 12.54 -2.74 8.42
C GLU A 27 11.27 -2.07 7.85
N GLU A 28 11.23 -0.73 7.85
CA GLU A 28 10.12 0.03 7.25
C GLU A 28 10.05 -0.21 5.74
N ARG A 29 11.20 -0.20 5.05
CA ARG A 29 11.25 -0.46 3.60
C ARG A 29 10.76 -1.87 3.27
N GLU A 30 11.25 -2.87 4.00
CA GLU A 30 10.83 -4.26 3.82
C GLU A 30 9.32 -4.43 4.08
N SER A 31 8.81 -3.87 5.17
CA SER A 31 7.39 -3.92 5.52
C SER A 31 6.51 -3.27 4.45
N LEU A 32 6.92 -2.09 3.96
CA LEU A 32 6.20 -1.38 2.91
C LEU A 32 6.24 -2.12 1.57
N GLN A 33 7.37 -2.76 1.25
CA GLN A 33 7.52 -3.54 0.03
C GLN A 33 6.67 -4.82 0.06
N GLN A 34 6.60 -5.50 1.20
CA GLN A 34 5.67 -6.62 1.41
C GLN A 34 4.22 -6.18 1.26
N LEU A 35 3.86 -5.04 1.86
CA LEU A 35 2.52 -4.49 1.79
C LEU A 35 2.12 -4.12 0.36
N ALA A 36 3.01 -3.44 -0.38
CA ALA A 36 2.81 -3.12 -1.79
C ALA A 36 2.62 -4.39 -2.64
N THR A 37 3.43 -5.43 -2.38
CA THR A 37 3.34 -6.71 -3.08
C THR A 37 1.99 -7.40 -2.83
N ASN A 38 1.55 -7.45 -1.57
CA ASN A 38 0.26 -8.05 -1.21
C ASN A 38 -0.91 -7.30 -1.86
N ILE A 39 -0.87 -5.97 -1.85
CA ILE A 39 -1.89 -5.15 -2.52
C ILE A 39 -1.91 -5.44 -4.03
N LYS A 40 -0.74 -5.46 -4.68
CA LYS A 40 -0.65 -5.77 -6.12
C LYS A 40 -1.23 -7.14 -6.44
N ALA A 41 -0.91 -8.16 -5.64
CA ALA A 41 -1.46 -9.51 -5.82
C ALA A 41 -2.99 -9.50 -5.76
N ARG A 42 -3.58 -8.77 -4.80
CA ARG A 42 -5.03 -8.70 -4.66
C ARG A 42 -5.70 -7.87 -5.75
N LEU A 43 -5.04 -6.81 -6.21
CA LEU A 43 -5.46 -6.02 -7.35
C LEU A 43 -5.51 -6.87 -8.63
N ILE A 44 -4.50 -7.72 -8.87
CA ILE A 44 -4.47 -8.66 -9.99
C ILE A 44 -5.60 -9.68 -9.88
N ALA A 45 -5.80 -10.30 -8.72
CA ALA A 45 -6.89 -11.26 -8.49
C ALA A 45 -8.26 -10.63 -8.78
N LYS A 46 -8.45 -9.38 -8.35
CA LYS A 46 -9.67 -8.62 -8.60
C LYS A 46 -9.89 -8.31 -10.07
N GLU A 47 -8.84 -7.92 -10.80
CA GLU A 47 -8.91 -7.68 -12.23
C GLU A 47 -9.19 -8.94 -13.04
N ALA A 48 -8.71 -10.09 -12.56
CA ALA A 48 -9.05 -11.39 -13.10
C ALA A 48 -10.50 -11.82 -12.79
N ASN A 49 -11.26 -10.99 -12.05
CA ASN A 49 -12.61 -11.27 -11.60
C ASN A 49 -12.71 -12.58 -10.78
N GLU A 50 -11.60 -12.95 -10.13
CA GLU A 50 -11.59 -13.96 -9.10
C GLU A 50 -12.31 -13.37 -7.87
N GLU A 51 -12.94 -14.21 -7.05
CA GLU A 51 -13.54 -13.80 -5.78
C GLU A 51 -12.43 -13.32 -4.82
N ALA A 52 -11.97 -12.09 -5.02
CA ALA A 52 -11.17 -11.36 -4.07
C ALA A 52 -12.14 -10.90 -2.97
N GLU A 53 -12.33 -11.73 -1.94
CA GLU A 53 -13.02 -11.30 -0.72
C GLU A 53 -12.34 -10.03 -0.17
N ALA A 54 -13.00 -9.27 0.69
CA ALA A 54 -12.26 -8.23 1.41
C ALA A 54 -11.20 -8.92 2.29
N ASP A 55 -9.94 -8.48 2.23
CA ASP A 55 -8.89 -8.92 3.15
C ASP A 55 -8.74 -7.91 4.29
N PRO A 56 -9.46 -8.09 5.42
CA PRO A 56 -9.35 -7.17 6.54
C PRO A 56 -7.92 -7.12 7.10
N THR A 57 -7.13 -8.19 6.95
CA THR A 57 -5.76 -8.22 7.45
C THR A 57 -4.84 -7.31 6.64
N LEU A 58 -5.15 -7.09 5.36
CA LEU A 58 -4.42 -6.16 4.50
C LEU A 58 -4.68 -4.72 4.95
N VAL A 59 -5.95 -4.36 5.12
CA VAL A 59 -6.37 -3.01 5.57
C VAL A 59 -5.80 -2.72 6.96
N ASP A 60 -5.88 -3.67 7.88
CA ASP A 60 -5.30 -3.55 9.23
C ASP A 60 -3.78 -3.38 9.15
N GLY A 61 -3.10 -4.16 8.30
CA GLY A 61 -1.66 -4.04 8.07
C GLY A 61 -1.25 -2.67 7.52
N VAL A 62 -2.03 -2.11 6.58
CA VAL A 62 -1.81 -0.76 6.05
C VAL A 62 -1.99 0.27 7.16
N ASN A 63 -3.05 0.14 7.96
CA ASN A 63 -3.33 1.07 9.05
C ASN A 63 -2.22 1.06 10.12
N LEU A 64 -1.70 -0.11 10.50
CA LEU A 64 -0.58 -0.20 11.43
C LEU A 64 0.69 0.48 10.89
N MET A 65 0.96 0.37 9.58
CA MET A 65 2.10 1.07 8.98
C MET A 65 1.88 2.57 8.89
N VAL A 66 0.66 3.01 8.59
CA VAL A 66 0.28 4.43 8.64
C VAL A 66 0.56 4.98 10.03
N GLU A 67 0.07 4.34 11.10
CA GLU A 67 0.29 4.79 12.49
C GLU A 67 1.78 4.85 12.86
N ARG A 68 2.56 3.84 12.47
CA ARG A 68 4.02 3.79 12.70
C ARG A 68 4.74 4.92 11.97
N LEU A 69 4.36 5.19 10.73
CA LEU A 69 5.01 6.17 9.87
C LEU A 69 4.49 7.59 10.13
N GLU A 70 3.28 7.80 10.63
CA GLU A 70 2.69 9.14 10.81
C GLU A 70 3.56 10.02 11.74
N ALA A 71 4.22 9.42 12.72
CA ALA A 71 5.14 10.11 13.62
C ALA A 71 6.50 10.48 13.01
N ARG A 72 6.99 9.72 12.01
CA ARG A 72 8.36 9.85 11.47
C ARG A 72 8.39 10.34 10.01
N HIS A 73 7.40 9.94 9.23
CA HIS A 73 7.26 10.08 7.78
C HIS A 73 5.82 10.45 7.41
N PRO A 74 5.35 11.66 7.76
CA PRO A 74 3.95 12.06 7.54
C PRO A 74 3.53 12.03 6.07
N THR A 75 4.44 12.34 5.15
CA THR A 75 4.17 12.26 3.70
C THR A 75 3.93 10.81 3.26
N THR A 76 4.77 9.87 3.71
CA THR A 76 4.61 8.44 3.38
C THR A 76 3.34 7.87 4.01
N ALA A 77 3.03 8.25 5.25
CA ALA A 77 1.79 7.87 5.92
C ALA A 77 0.55 8.40 5.17
N ALA A 78 0.59 9.63 4.65
CA ALA A 78 -0.49 10.18 3.83
C ALA A 78 -0.69 9.38 2.53
N THR A 79 0.39 8.99 1.86
CA THR A 79 0.33 8.12 0.67
C THR A 79 -0.33 6.78 0.99
N LEU A 80 0.09 6.12 2.06
CA LEU A 80 -0.48 4.84 2.49
C LEU A 80 -1.96 4.95 2.88
N ARG A 81 -2.36 6.06 3.50
CA ARG A 81 -3.77 6.32 3.82
C ARG A 81 -4.62 6.48 2.55
N SER A 82 -4.08 7.11 1.49
CA SER A 82 -4.73 7.19 0.18
C SER A 82 -4.87 5.82 -0.48
N VAL A 83 -3.82 4.99 -0.40
CA VAL A 83 -3.84 3.59 -0.83
C VAL A 83 -4.92 2.81 -0.09
N MET A 84 -4.97 2.91 1.24
CA MET A 84 -5.98 2.27 2.09
C MET A 84 -7.41 2.69 1.71
N GLN A 85 -7.65 3.98 1.53
CA GLN A 85 -8.97 4.46 1.12
C GLN A 85 -9.38 3.86 -0.22
N THR A 86 -8.43 3.79 -1.16
CA THR A 86 -8.67 3.20 -2.48
C THR A 86 -8.96 1.69 -2.35
N LEU A 87 -8.28 0.95 -1.48
CA LEU A 87 -8.58 -0.46 -1.21
C LEU A 87 -10.03 -0.65 -0.72
N VAL A 88 -10.44 0.16 0.25
CA VAL A 88 -11.80 0.13 0.81
C VAL A 88 -12.84 0.50 -0.25
N ASP A 89 -12.57 1.53 -1.05
CA ASP A 89 -13.48 1.99 -2.11
C ASP A 89 -13.71 0.94 -3.20
N ILE A 90 -12.66 0.20 -3.55
CA ILE A 90 -12.79 -0.90 -4.51
C ILE A 90 -13.45 -2.11 -3.81
N GLY A 91 -13.29 -2.28 -2.49
CA GLY A 91 -13.79 -3.42 -1.72
C GLY A 91 -12.83 -4.61 -1.79
N VAL A 92 -11.54 -4.33 -1.56
CA VAL A 92 -10.41 -5.28 -1.52
C VAL A 92 -10.08 -5.66 -0.09
#